data_AF-A0A0B6YZR6-F1
#
_entry.id   AF-A0A0B6YZR6-F1
#
_cell.length_a   1.000
_cell.length_b   1.000
_cell.length_c   1.000
_cell.angle_alpha   90.00
_cell.angle_beta   90.00
_cell.angle_gamma   90.00
#
_symmetry.space_group_name_H-M   'P 1'
#
loop_
_entity.id
_entity.type
_entity.pdbx_description
1 polymer ?
#
loop_
_entity_poly.entity_id
_entity_poly.type
_entity_poly.pdbx_seq_one_letter_code
_entity_poly.pdbx_strand_id
1 'polypeptide(L)'
;SSRGELEDRLNKVQDLVLERDTGYTKLNYCVEAGEKLYPSMAPEGREIIRQELRKLKLGYESMFDDLSTIQRKLNVSMVQWTSFDESYDQVKHWLRQMESHFEGLLPLRATLSEKK
;
A
#
# COMPACT_ATOMS: atom_id res chain seq x y z
N SER A 1 0.46 12.13 -2.70
CA SER A 1 0.34 11.00 -3.63
C SER A 1 -1.07 10.97 -4.16
N SER A 2 -1.25 10.84 -5.48
CA SER A 2 -2.58 10.61 -6.06
C SER A 2 -3.12 9.21 -5.72
N ARG A 3 -4.43 9.00 -5.84
CA ARG A 3 -5.06 7.66 -5.67
C ARG A 3 -4.42 6.62 -6.60
N GLY A 4 -4.19 6.98 -7.87
CA GLY A 4 -3.53 6.12 -8.84
C GLY A 4 -2.12 5.71 -8.40
N GLU A 5 -1.32 6.63 -7.83
CA GLU A 5 -0.01 6.26 -7.28
C GLU A 5 -0.08 5.27 -6.10
N LEU A 6 -1.15 5.31 -5.31
CA LEU A 6 -1.35 4.35 -4.22
C LEU A 6 -1.77 2.98 -4.74
N GLU A 7 -2.64 2.94 -5.75
CA GLU A 7 -3.03 1.71 -6.47
C GLU A 7 -1.81 1.04 -7.12
N ASP A 8 -0.99 1.81 -7.83
CA ASP A 8 0.25 1.32 -8.46
C ASP A 8 1.23 0.75 -7.44
N ARG A 9 1.38 1.42 -6.28
CA ARG A 9 2.24 0.93 -5.19
C ARG A 9 1.69 -0.34 -4.57
N LEU A 10 0.37 -0.45 -4.40
CA LEU A 10 -0.27 -1.63 -3.85
C LEU A 10 -0.10 -2.83 -4.78
N ASN A 11 -0.29 -2.65 -6.09
CA ASN A 11 -0.05 -3.67 -7.10
C ASN A 11 1.40 -4.18 -7.06
N LYS A 12 2.38 -3.26 -7.03
CA LYS A 12 3.80 -3.65 -6.90
C LYS A 12 4.10 -4.46 -5.64
N VAL A 13 3.52 -4.07 -4.50
CA VAL A 13 3.67 -4.84 -3.26
C VAL A 13 3.05 -6.23 -3.39
N GLN A 14 1.90 -6.33 -4.05
CA GLN A 14 1.24 -7.60 -4.29
C GLN A 14 2.05 -8.52 -5.21
N ASP A 15 2.64 -7.99 -6.28
CA ASP A 15 3.55 -8.72 -7.17
C ASP A 15 4.77 -9.27 -6.39
N LEU A 16 5.39 -8.44 -5.55
CA LEU A 16 6.52 -8.86 -4.70
C LEU A 16 6.13 -9.96 -3.70
N VAL A 17 4.90 -9.92 -3.17
CA VAL A 17 4.37 -10.96 -2.29
C VAL A 17 4.16 -12.27 -3.04
N LEU A 18 3.74 -12.23 -4.30
CA LEU A 18 3.59 -13.44 -5.14
C LEU A 18 4.95 -14.10 -5.44
N GLU A 19 6.03 -13.33 -5.53
CA GLU A 19 7.37 -13.85 -5.76
C GLU A 19 8.04 -14.47 -4.52
N ARG A 20 7.41 -14.37 -3.34
CA ARG A 20 7.95 -14.83 -2.06
C ARG A 20 8.40 -16.29 -2.08
N ASP A 21 7.55 -17.19 -2.54
CA ASP A 21 7.83 -18.63 -2.47
C ASP A 21 8.95 -19.02 -3.45
N THR A 22 9.03 -18.32 -4.59
CA THR A 22 10.14 -18.43 -5.55
C THR A 22 11.45 -17.99 -4.92
N GLY A 23 11.46 -16.88 -4.17
CA GLY A 23 12.66 -16.43 -3.49
C GLY A 23 13.07 -17.32 -2.32
N TYR A 24 12.13 -17.88 -1.55
CA TYR A 24 12.44 -18.92 -0.56
C TYR A 24 13.07 -20.16 -1.18
N THR A 25 12.61 -20.57 -2.36
CA THR A 25 13.19 -21.70 -3.09
C THR A 25 14.66 -21.42 -3.43
N LYS A 26 14.96 -20.21 -3.94
CA LYS A 26 16.35 -19.78 -4.22
C LYS A 26 17.19 -19.71 -2.95
N LEU A 27 16.63 -19.20 -1.86
CA LEU A 27 17.30 -19.11 -0.56
C LEU A 27 17.69 -20.50 -0.03
N ASN A 28 16.76 -21.46 -0.08
CA ASN A 28 17.00 -22.84 0.34
C ASN A 28 18.11 -23.48 -0.52
N TYR A 29 18.07 -23.27 -1.84
CA TYR A 29 19.14 -23.75 -2.71
C TYR A 29 20.52 -23.17 -2.34
N CYS A 30 20.61 -21.87 -2.01
CA CYS A 30 21.84 -21.26 -1.53
C CYS A 30 22.34 -21.89 -0.22
N VAL A 31 21.43 -22.20 0.71
CA VAL A 31 21.76 -22.88 1.96
C VAL A 31 22.32 -24.27 1.68
N GLU A 32 21.62 -25.09 0.89
CA GLU A 32 22.08 -26.42 0.51
C GLU A 32 23.44 -26.39 -0.21
N ALA A 33 23.66 -25.42 -1.09
CA ALA A 33 24.94 -25.25 -1.78
C ALA A 33 26.07 -24.91 -0.80
N GLY A 34 25.82 -24.06 0.19
CA GLY A 34 26.79 -23.75 1.24
C GLY A 34 27.12 -24.95 2.12
N GLU A 35 26.11 -25.75 2.50
CA GLU A 35 26.30 -26.95 3.30
C GLU A 35 27.17 -28.00 2.60
N LYS A 36 27.07 -28.12 1.27
CA LYS A 36 27.92 -29.01 0.46
C LYS A 36 29.40 -28.68 0.53
N LEU A 37 29.77 -27.44 0.88
CA LEU A 37 31.17 -27.01 1.00
C LEU A 37 31.79 -27.38 2.36
N TYR A 38 30.99 -27.72 3.36
CA TYR A 38 31.46 -27.99 4.72
C TYR A 38 32.49 -29.13 4.84
N PRO A 39 32.36 -30.26 4.12
CA PRO A 39 33.31 -31.37 4.25
C PRO A 39 34.75 -31.01 3.85
N SER A 40 34.92 -30.05 2.92
CA SER A 40 36.22 -29.62 2.40
C SER A 40 36.77 -28.34 3.04
N MET A 41 36.10 -27.79 4.06
CA MET A 41 36.40 -26.48 4.61
C MET A 41 36.86 -26.54 6.06
N ALA A 42 37.77 -25.63 6.45
CA ALA A 42 38.17 -25.44 7.84
C ALA A 42 36.99 -24.99 8.72
N PRO A 43 36.99 -25.31 10.03
CA PRO A 43 35.91 -24.94 10.95
C PRO A 43 35.54 -23.45 10.92
N GLU A 44 36.54 -22.57 10.83
CA GLU A 44 36.35 -21.12 10.78
C GLU A 44 35.60 -20.69 9.52
N GLY A 45 35.98 -21.25 8.36
CA GLY A 45 35.31 -20.97 7.09
C GLY A 45 33.86 -21.44 7.07
N ARG A 46 33.57 -22.60 7.67
CA ARG A 46 32.20 -23.12 7.79
C ARG A 46 31.33 -22.17 8.61
N GLU A 47 31.85 -21.66 9.72
CA GLU A 47 31.11 -20.75 10.58
C GLU A 47 30.82 -19.42 9.86
N ILE A 48 31.76 -18.89 9.08
CA ILE A 48 31.53 -17.69 8.25
C ILE A 48 30.38 -17.92 7.26
N ILE A 49 30.43 -19.02 6.50
CA ILE A 49 29.36 -19.34 5.52
C ILE A 49 28.01 -19.48 6.23
N ARG A 50 27.98 -20.20 7.36
CA ARG A 50 26.75 -20.40 8.14
C ARG A 50 26.15 -19.07 8.62
N GLN A 51 26.98 -18.14 9.08
CA GLN A 51 26.55 -16.82 9.52
C GLN A 51 25.98 -15.99 8.36
N GLU A 52 26.63 -15.98 7.21
CA GLU A 52 26.13 -15.24 6.03
C GLU A 52 24.83 -15.83 5.51
N LEU A 53 24.68 -17.16 5.46
CA LEU A 53 23.42 -17.82 5.09
C LEU A 53 22.29 -17.48 6.07
N ARG A 54 22.58 -17.45 7.37
CA ARG A 54 21.60 -17.06 8.39
C ARG A 54 21.21 -15.60 8.24
N LYS A 55 22.17 -14.71 8.01
CA LYS A 55 21.93 -13.28 7.77
C LYS A 55 21.07 -13.07 6.53
N LEU A 56 21.34 -13.79 5.45
CA LEU A 56 20.56 -13.74 4.23
C LEU A 56 19.10 -14.16 4.49
N LYS A 57 18.89 -15.27 5.23
CA LYS A 57 17.54 -15.73 5.60
C LYS A 57 16.79 -14.70 6.43
N LEU A 58 17.41 -14.18 7.49
CA LEU A 58 16.80 -13.17 8.35
C LEU A 58 16.50 -11.86 7.60
N GLY A 59 17.39 -11.44 6.70
CA GLY A 59 17.17 -10.27 5.86
C GLY A 59 16.00 -10.47 4.90
N TYR A 60 15.86 -11.67 4.33
CA TYR A 60 14.72 -12.01 3.47
C TYR A 60 13.41 -12.02 4.25
N GLU A 61 13.37 -12.62 5.43
CA GLU A 61 12.19 -12.61 6.33
C GLU A 61 11.81 -11.18 6.72
N SER A 62 12.78 -10.36 7.16
CA SER A 62 12.56 -8.95 7.51
C SER A 62 12.00 -8.12 6.35
N MET A 63 12.43 -8.39 5.12
CA MET A 63 11.90 -7.71 3.93
C MET A 63 10.39 -7.96 3.76
N PHE A 64 9.90 -9.17 4.05
CA PHE A 64 8.47 -9.47 3.97
C PHE A 64 7.66 -8.87 5.12
N ASP A 65 8.25 -8.76 6.31
CA ASP A 65 7.62 -8.02 7.42
C ASP A 65 7.46 -6.53 7.07
N ASP A 66 8.48 -5.94 6.44
CA ASP A 66 8.44 -4.57 5.93
C ASP A 66 7.39 -4.40 4.82
N LEU A 67 7.35 -5.33 3.85
CA LEU A 67 6.32 -5.34 2.80
C LEU A 67 4.91 -5.42 3.37
N SER A 68 4.68 -6.30 4.36
CA SER A 68 3.39 -6.44 5.05
C SER A 68 3.00 -5.13 5.76
N THR A 69 3.97 -4.47 6.38
CA THR A 69 3.77 -3.15 7.02
C THR A 69 3.41 -2.08 6.00
N ILE A 70 4.10 -2.05 4.85
CA ILE A 70 3.83 -1.12 3.75
C ILE A 70 2.43 -1.36 3.17
N GLN A 71 2.07 -2.62 2.93
CA GLN A 71 0.75 -3.00 2.41
C GLN A 71 -0.37 -2.50 3.32
N ARG A 72 -0.23 -2.70 4.64
CA ARG A 72 -1.19 -2.20 5.62
C ARG A 72 -1.32 -0.67 5.56
N LYS A 73 -0.20 0.05 5.48
CA LYS A 73 -0.20 1.52 5.36
C LYS A 73 -0.90 1.98 4.08
N LEU A 74 -0.61 1.34 2.95
CA LEU A 74 -1.25 1.64 1.66
C LEU A 74 -2.76 1.41 1.71
N ASN A 75 -3.22 0.29 2.28
CA ASN A 75 -4.64 0.00 2.46
C ASN A 75 -5.34 1.05 3.33
N VAL A 76 -4.72 1.48 4.43
CA VAL A 76 -5.26 2.56 5.27
C VAL A 76 -5.36 3.86 4.48
N SER A 77 -4.31 4.25 3.75
CA SER A 77 -4.34 5.46 2.92
C SER A 77 -5.41 5.39 1.84
N MET A 78 -5.66 4.22 1.27
CA MET A 78 -6.72 4.01 0.27
C MET A 78 -8.12 4.23 0.83
N VAL A 79 -8.38 3.70 2.04
CA VAL A 79 -9.64 3.93 2.76
C VAL A 79 -9.82 5.41 3.07
N GLN A 80 -8.76 6.09 3.53
CA GLN A 80 -8.80 7.54 3.78
C GLN A 80 -9.13 8.34 2.53
N TRP A 81 -8.53 7.98 1.38
CA TRP A 81 -8.84 8.61 0.09
C TRP A 81 -10.30 8.40 -0.33
N THR A 82 -10.83 7.19 -0.13
CA THR A 82 -12.23 6.89 -0.46
C THR A 82 -13.18 7.73 0.39
N SER A 83 -12.94 7.80 1.71
CA SER A 83 -13.73 8.63 2.62
C SER A 83 -13.65 10.12 2.31
N PHE A 84 -12.47 10.60 1.89
CA PHE A 84 -12.30 11.99 1.46
C PHE A 84 -13.13 12.29 0.20
N ASP A 85 -13.11 11.39 -0.79
CA ASP A 85 -13.86 11.55 -2.05
C ASP A 85 -15.37 11.60 -1.80
N GLU A 86 -15.88 10.70 -0.96
CA GLU A 86 -17.28 10.68 -0.51
C GLU A 86 -17.67 11.99 0.18
N SER A 87 -16.81 12.49 1.09
CA SER A 87 -17.07 13.72 1.84
C SER A 87 -17.06 14.94 0.91
N TYR A 88 -16.14 14.97 -0.05
CA TYR A 88 -16.05 16.02 -1.05
C TYR A 88 -17.28 16.05 -1.96
N ASP A 89 -17.76 14.90 -2.41
CA ASP A 89 -18.97 14.79 -3.23
C ASP A 89 -20.23 15.19 -2.46
N GLN A 90 -20.34 14.84 -1.17
CA GLN A 90 -21.43 15.30 -0.32
C GLN A 90 -21.48 16.84 -0.22
N VAL A 91 -20.33 17.47 0.04
CA VAL A 91 -20.25 18.94 0.13
C VAL A 91 -20.58 19.58 -1.22
N LYS A 92 -20.06 19.04 -2.32
CA LYS A 92 -20.36 19.53 -3.67
C LYS A 92 -21.85 19.41 -4.00
N HIS A 93 -22.49 18.30 -3.60
CA HIS A 93 -23.92 18.11 -3.81
C HIS A 93 -24.74 19.11 -2.98
N TRP A 94 -24.39 19.30 -1.70
CA TRP A 94 -25.04 20.28 -0.83
C TRP A 94 -24.94 21.71 -1.38
N LEU A 95 -23.76 22.12 -1.88
CA LEU A 95 -23.58 23.42 -2.50
C LEU A 95 -24.51 23.62 -3.71
N ARG A 96 -24.57 22.64 -4.61
CA ARG A 96 -25.46 22.69 -5.79
C ARG A 96 -26.94 22.76 -5.40
N GLN A 97 -27.35 22.02 -4.37
CA GLN A 97 -28.73 22.08 -3.86
C GLN A 97 -29.05 23.48 -3.32
N MET A 98 -28.13 24.08 -2.56
CA MET A 98 -28.31 25.43 -2.02
C MET A 98 -28.37 26.48 -3.12
N GLU A 99 -27.45 26.43 -4.09
CA GLU A 99 -27.47 27.33 -5.26
C GLU A 99 -28.80 27.25 -6.00
N SER A 100 -29.28 26.03 -6.29
CA SER A 100 -30.58 25.81 -6.92
C SER A 100 -31.75 26.34 -6.08
N HIS A 101 -31.69 26.17 -4.75
CA HIS A 101 -32.70 26.71 -3.85
C HIS A 101 -32.75 28.25 -3.88
N PHE A 102 -31.59 28.91 -3.90
CA PHE A 102 -31.52 30.38 -3.99
C PHE A 102 -31.97 30.90 -5.36
N GLU A 103 -31.61 30.22 -6.45
CA GLU A 103 -32.11 30.55 -7.80
C GLU A 103 -33.63 30.40 -7.89
N GLY A 104 -34.23 29.40 -7.22
CA GLY A 104 -35.69 29.26 -7.13
C GLY A 104 -36.37 30.31 -6.25
N LEU A 105 -35.67 30.84 -5.23
CA LEU A 105 -36.19 31.90 -4.35
C LEU A 105 -36.12 33.31 -4.94
N LEU A 106 -35.16 33.59 -5.82
CA LEU A 106 -35.01 34.88 -6.50
C LEU A 106 -36.25 35.31 -7.31
N PRO A 107 -36.90 34.47 -8.15
CA PRO A 107 -38.13 34.84 -8.83
C PRO A 107 -39.31 35.02 -7.86
N LEU A 108 -39.39 34.22 -6.79
CA LEU A 108 -40.44 34.33 -5.77
C LEU A 108 -40.37 35.65 -4.98
N ARG A 109 -39.15 36.15 -4.70
CA ARG A 109 -38.96 37.44 -4.01
C ARG A 109 -39.33 38.65 -4.88
N ALA A 110 -39.04 38.62 -6.18
CA ALA A 110 -39.47 39.68 -7.11
C ALA A 110 -41.01 39.81 -7.16
N THR A 111 -41.73 38.68 -7.14
CA THR A 111 -43.21 38.67 -7.11
C THR A 111 -43.82 39.02 -5.75
N LEU A 112 -43.09 38.86 -4.65
CA LEU A 112 -43.59 39.18 -3.30
C LEU A 112 -43.45 40.67 -2.94
N SER A 113 -42.40 41.35 -3.43
CA SER A 113 -42.28 42.81 -3.27
C SER A 113 -43.32 43.61 -4.06
N GLU A 114 -44.01 43.00 -5.03
CA GLU A 114 -45.15 43.63 -5.73
C GLU A 114 -46.46 43.59 -4.94
N LYS A 115 -46.50 43.04 -3.71
CA LYS A 115 -47.75 42.95 -2.94
C LYS A 115 -47.59 43.32 -1.45
N LYS A 116 -47.29 44.59 -1.16
CA LYS A 116 -47.94 45.42 -0.12
C LYS A 116 -47.28 46.79 0.03
#